data_AF-A0A0K9YLV7-F1
#
_entry.id   AF-A0A0K9YLV7-F1
#
_cell.length_a   1.000
_cell.length_b   1.000
_cell.length_c   1.000
_cell.angle_alpha   90.00
_cell.angle_beta   90.00
_cell.angle_gamma   90.00
#
_symmetry.space_group_name_H-M   'P 1'
#
loop_
_entity.id
_entity.type
_entity.pdbx_description
1 polymer ?
#
loop_
_entity_poly.entity_id
_entity_poly.type
_entity_poly.pdbx_seq_one_letter_code
_entity_poly.pdbx_strand_id
1 'polypeptide(L)'
;MRELTIGDQQVRVRATPLALLFYRQEFKADLFGDLVKMQHLANDPSQIDSVAILQLIWAMAKADAYGKQFPSFMEWVGSLDSIDFSDQSFLMTVLEEAADGFFRSKSKQAFQQRSK
;
A
#
# COMPACT_ATOMS: atom_id res chain seq x y z
N MET A 1 -6.17 8.84 -4.34
CA MET A 1 -6.96 7.71 -4.88
C MET A 1 -6.33 7.36 -6.21
N ARG A 2 -5.92 6.11 -6.35
CA ARG A 2 -5.32 5.56 -7.58
C ARG A 2 -5.98 4.23 -7.92
N GLU A 3 -5.81 3.82 -9.18
CA GLU A 3 -6.27 2.54 -9.69
C GLU A 3 -5.04 1.68 -9.99
N LEU A 4 -5.06 0.43 -9.51
CA LEU A 4 -4.01 -0.54 -9.68
C LEU A 4 -4.54 -1.68 -10.54
N THR A 5 -3.73 -2.14 -11.48
CA THR A 5 -3.99 -3.37 -12.22
C THR A 5 -3.25 -4.51 -11.53
N ILE A 6 -3.99 -5.54 -11.07
CA ILE A 6 -3.44 -6.73 -10.42
C ILE A 6 -3.97 -7.94 -11.18
N GLY A 7 -3.13 -8.55 -12.01
CA GLY A 7 -3.58 -9.53 -12.99
C GLY A 7 -4.68 -8.92 -13.87
N ASP A 8 -5.86 -9.55 -13.86
CA ASP A 8 -7.04 -9.06 -14.61
C ASP A 8 -7.97 -8.15 -13.79
N GLN A 9 -7.63 -7.85 -12.53
CA GLN A 9 -8.47 -7.07 -11.63
C GLN A 9 -8.03 -5.60 -11.55
N GLN A 10 -9.01 -4.70 -11.52
CA GLN A 10 -8.81 -3.29 -11.20
C GLN A 10 -9.10 -3.04 -9.72
N VAL A 11 -8.09 -2.61 -8.98
CA VAL A 11 -8.18 -2.36 -7.54
C VAL A 11 -8.01 -0.86 -7.28
N ARG A 12 -9.05 -0.24 -6.74
CA ARG A 12 -9.00 1.16 -6.30
C ARG A 12 -8.39 1.24 -4.92
N VAL A 13 -7.39 2.10 -4.75
CA VAL A 13 -6.70 2.30 -3.48
C VAL A 13 -6.82 3.75 -3.04
N ARG A 14 -7.08 3.95 -1.74
CA ARG A 14 -7.11 5.27 -1.12
C ARG A 14 -6.42 5.29 0.22
N ALA A 15 -5.33 6.05 0.32
CA ALA A 15 -4.61 6.25 1.57
C ALA A 15 -5.35 7.27 2.45
N THR A 16 -6.23 6.77 3.30
CA THR A 16 -6.96 7.57 4.31
C THR A 16 -6.66 7.07 5.71
N PRO A 17 -6.94 7.83 6.78
CA PRO A 17 -6.78 7.33 8.15
C PRO A 17 -7.52 6.01 8.45
N LEU A 18 -8.60 5.70 7.72
CA LEU A 18 -9.28 4.41 7.85
C LEU A 18 -8.38 3.23 7.45
N ALA A 19 -7.50 3.40 6.47
CA ALA A 19 -6.54 2.35 6.07
C ALA A 19 -5.62 1.98 7.25
N LEU A 20 -5.16 2.97 8.04
CA LEU A 20 -4.36 2.72 9.24
C LEU A 20 -5.13 1.86 10.27
N LEU A 21 -6.41 2.17 10.48
CA LEU A 21 -7.26 1.44 11.41
C LEU A 21 -7.55 0.01 10.92
N PHE A 22 -7.87 -0.15 9.64
CA PHE A 22 -8.12 -1.47 9.06
C PHE A 22 -6.88 -2.36 9.09
N TYR A 23 -5.72 -1.80 8.78
CA TYR A 23 -4.45 -2.50 8.89
C TYR A 23 -4.19 -2.98 10.32
N ARG A 24 -4.37 -2.10 11.32
CA ARG A 24 -4.21 -2.47 12.72
C ARG A 24 -5.20 -3.53 13.18
N GLN A 25 -6.44 -3.47 12.71
CA GLN A 25 -7.47 -4.46 13.06
C GLN A 25 -7.13 -5.86 12.52
N GLU A 26 -6.70 -5.93 11.27
CA GLU A 26 -6.41 -7.20 10.56
C GLU A 26 -5.08 -7.81 11.02
N PHE A 27 -4.00 -7.01 11.02
CA PHE A 27 -2.63 -7.52 11.17
C PHE A 27 -2.04 -7.31 12.56
N LYS A 28 -2.76 -6.61 13.45
CA LYS A 28 -2.27 -6.23 14.80
C LYS A 28 -0.96 -5.44 14.77
N ALA A 29 -0.67 -4.78 13.65
CA ALA A 29 0.53 -4.02 13.38
C ALA A 29 0.20 -2.54 13.13
N ASP A 30 1.23 -1.69 13.10
CA ASP A 30 1.08 -0.25 12.85
C ASP A 30 1.57 0.11 11.45
N LEU A 31 0.62 0.37 10.54
CA LEU A 31 0.92 0.65 9.13
C LEU A 31 1.85 1.85 8.98
N PHE A 32 1.68 2.88 9.79
CA PHE A 32 2.54 4.06 9.69
C PHE A 32 3.98 3.73 10.11
N GLY A 33 4.16 3.03 11.23
CA GLY A 33 5.45 2.53 11.66
C GLY A 33 6.12 1.60 10.62
N ASP A 34 5.34 0.74 9.97
CA ASP A 34 5.86 -0.17 8.95
C ASP A 34 6.23 0.58 7.65
N LEU A 35 5.43 1.56 7.23
CA LEU A 35 5.78 2.46 6.12
C LEU A 35 7.06 3.28 6.40
N VAL A 36 7.30 3.70 7.64
CA VAL A 36 8.53 4.40 8.02
C VAL A 36 9.75 3.49 7.86
N LYS A 37 9.65 2.20 8.25
CA LYS A 37 10.72 1.22 8.02
C LYS A 37 10.96 0.98 6.53
N MET A 38 9.89 1.02 5.72
CA MET A 38 9.95 0.84 4.28
C MET A 38 10.55 2.03 3.52
N GLN A 39 10.82 3.18 4.16
CA GLN A 39 11.46 4.31 3.48
C GLN A 39 12.83 3.96 2.86
N HIS A 40 13.53 2.99 3.46
CA HIS A 40 14.80 2.50 2.93
C HIS A 40 14.64 1.70 1.62
N LEU A 41 13.46 1.15 1.35
CA LEU A 41 13.17 0.36 0.15
C LEU A 41 13.11 1.22 -1.13
N ALA A 42 12.90 2.53 -1.01
CA ALA A 42 12.99 3.45 -2.14
C ALA A 42 14.38 3.40 -2.81
N ASN A 43 15.41 3.09 -2.03
CA ASN A 43 16.79 3.02 -2.50
C ASN A 43 17.28 1.59 -2.75
N ASP A 44 16.60 0.58 -2.20
CA ASP A 44 16.90 -0.85 -2.42
C ASP A 44 15.62 -1.70 -2.54
N PRO A 45 15.10 -1.86 -3.77
CA PRO A 45 13.91 -2.67 -4.03
C PRO A 45 14.09 -4.17 -3.74
N SER A 46 15.32 -4.67 -3.59
CA SER A 46 15.57 -6.11 -3.33
C SER A 46 15.12 -6.55 -1.94
N GLN A 47 14.91 -5.59 -1.03
CA GLN A 47 14.47 -5.82 0.35
C GLN A 47 12.94 -5.70 0.51
N ILE A 48 12.20 -5.54 -0.59
CA ILE A 48 10.74 -5.38 -0.53
C ILE A 48 10.10 -6.66 0.00
N ASP A 49 9.42 -6.53 1.14
CA ASP A 49 8.51 -7.55 1.64
C ASP A 49 7.21 -7.52 0.81
N SER A 50 7.09 -8.48 -0.10
CA SER A 50 5.91 -8.65 -0.96
C SER A 50 4.59 -8.76 -0.17
N VAL A 51 4.61 -9.41 1.00
CA VAL A 51 3.42 -9.54 1.85
C VAL A 51 3.04 -8.19 2.44
N ALA A 52 4.03 -7.41 2.86
CA ALA A 52 3.77 -6.09 3.41
C ALA A 52 3.18 -5.12 2.37
N ILE A 53 3.59 -5.23 1.10
CA ILE A 53 2.96 -4.51 -0.03
C ILE A 53 1.50 -4.95 -0.22
N LEU A 54 1.21 -6.26 -0.18
CA LEU A 54 -0.16 -6.78 -0.27
C LEU A 54 -1.05 -6.25 0.87
N GLN A 55 -0.54 -6.25 2.09
CA GLN A 55 -1.28 -5.76 3.26
C GLN A 55 -1.56 -4.26 3.16
N LEU A 56 -0.60 -3.48 2.65
CA LEU A 56 -0.76 -2.05 2.37
C LEU A 56 -1.84 -1.81 1.32
N ILE A 57 -1.79 -2.52 0.18
CA ILE A 57 -2.79 -2.42 -0.89
C ILE A 57 -4.18 -2.78 -0.34
N TRP A 58 -4.30 -3.91 0.37
CA TRP A 58 -5.55 -4.36 0.95
C TRP A 58 -6.15 -3.32 1.91
N ALA A 59 -5.33 -2.73 2.78
CA ALA A 59 -5.79 -1.71 3.72
C ALA A 59 -6.32 -0.46 3.01
N MET A 60 -5.62 -0.01 1.96
CA MET A 60 -6.06 1.14 1.15
C MET A 60 -7.30 0.83 0.30
N ALA A 61 -7.42 -0.40 -0.21
CA ALA A 61 -8.58 -0.85 -0.97
C ALA A 61 -9.82 -0.97 -0.07
N LYS A 62 -9.67 -1.56 1.12
CA LYS A 62 -10.72 -1.62 2.15
C LYS A 62 -11.15 -0.23 2.60
N ALA A 63 -10.22 0.72 2.69
CA ALA A 63 -10.52 2.10 3.01
C ALA A 63 -11.31 2.82 1.90
N ASP A 64 -10.99 2.57 0.62
CA ASP A 64 -11.77 3.10 -0.51
C ASP A 64 -13.18 2.50 -0.55
N ALA A 65 -13.32 1.23 -0.20
CA ALA A 65 -14.59 0.50 -0.12
C ALA A 65 -15.39 0.74 1.17
N TYR A 66 -15.03 1.74 1.98
CA TYR A 66 -15.72 2.01 3.25
C TYR A 66 -17.24 2.16 3.06
N GLY A 67 -18.00 1.48 3.92
CA GLY A 67 -19.46 1.39 3.83
C GLY A 67 -19.98 0.22 2.99
N LYS A 68 -19.10 -0.61 2.43
CA LYS A 68 -19.43 -1.86 1.74
C LYS A 68 -18.77 -3.05 2.44
N GLN A 69 -19.30 -4.25 2.19
CA GLN A 69 -18.61 -5.48 2.58
C GLN A 69 -17.32 -5.61 1.76
N PHE A 70 -16.22 -5.92 2.44
CA PHE A 70 -14.91 -6.11 1.83
C PHE A 70 -14.30 -7.41 2.39
N PRO A 71 -13.68 -8.26 1.55
CA PRO A 71 -13.11 -9.55 1.97
C PRO A 71 -12.01 -9.38 3.03
N SER A 72 -11.79 -10.42 3.83
CA SER A 72 -10.59 -10.52 4.68
C SER A 72 -9.32 -10.52 3.83
N PHE A 73 -8.15 -10.32 4.46
CA PHE A 73 -6.89 -10.30 3.70
C PHE A 73 -6.65 -11.61 2.94
N MET A 74 -6.86 -12.76 3.59
CA MET A 74 -6.65 -14.08 2.98
C MET A 74 -7.61 -14.35 1.82
N GLU A 75 -8.90 -14.01 1.98
CA GLU A 75 -9.89 -14.16 0.91
C GLU A 75 -9.59 -13.24 -0.27
N TRP A 76 -9.16 -12.01 0.00
CA TRP A 76 -8.77 -11.07 -1.04
C TRP A 76 -7.55 -11.58 -1.82
N VAL A 77 -6.47 -11.96 -1.13
CA VAL A 77 -5.27 -12.50 -1.77
C VAL A 77 -5.58 -13.77 -2.55
N GLY A 78 -6.41 -14.67 -2.01
CA GLY A 78 -6.83 -15.89 -2.69
C GLY A 78 -7.72 -15.66 -3.92
N SER A 79 -8.26 -14.44 -4.09
CA SER A 79 -9.00 -14.04 -5.30
C SER A 79 -8.12 -13.42 -6.39
N LEU A 80 -6.83 -13.18 -6.10
CA LEU A 80 -5.87 -12.63 -7.05
C LEU A 80 -5.24 -13.79 -7.83
N ASP A 81 -5.24 -13.71 -9.16
CA ASP A 81 -4.65 -14.74 -10.02
C ASP A 81 -3.11 -14.62 -10.05
N SER A 82 -2.61 -13.41 -10.28
CA SER A 82 -1.17 -13.12 -10.29
C SER A 82 -0.88 -11.66 -9.93
N ILE A 83 0.31 -11.40 -9.39
CA ILE A 83 0.86 -10.05 -9.18
C ILE A 83 2.29 -10.02 -9.70
N ASP A 84 2.58 -9.03 -10.53
CA ASP A 84 3.94 -8.73 -10.96
C ASP A 84 4.60 -7.74 -9.99
N PHE A 85 5.33 -8.26 -8.99
CA PHE A 85 6.14 -7.43 -8.08
C PHE A 85 7.43 -6.90 -8.74
N SER A 86 7.76 -7.33 -9.97
CA SER A 86 8.89 -6.78 -10.73
C SER A 86 8.52 -5.49 -11.48
N ASP A 87 7.22 -5.22 -11.64
CA ASP A 87 6.73 -3.96 -12.20
C ASP A 87 6.98 -2.81 -11.21
N GLN A 88 8.05 -2.06 -11.48
CA GLN A 88 8.42 -0.89 -10.70
C GLN A 88 7.35 0.21 -10.75
N SER A 89 6.62 0.33 -11.85
CA SER A 89 5.56 1.33 -12.00
C SER A 89 4.36 1.01 -11.12
N PHE A 90 4.00 -0.27 -11.01
CA PHE A 90 2.99 -0.77 -10.08
C PHE A 90 3.40 -0.47 -8.63
N LEU A 91 4.60 -0.88 -8.23
CA LEU A 91 5.10 -0.64 -6.86
C LEU A 91 5.18 0.85 -6.53
N MET A 92 5.68 1.67 -7.45
CA MET A 92 5.76 3.12 -7.26
C MET A 92 4.36 3.73 -7.12
N THR A 93 3.38 3.27 -7.90
CA THR A 93 1.99 3.75 -7.80
C THR A 93 1.37 3.48 -6.43
N VAL A 94 1.61 2.29 -5.87
CA VAL A 94 1.16 1.92 -4.51
C VAL A 94 1.81 2.83 -3.46
N LEU A 95 3.15 2.94 -3.53
CA LEU A 95 3.92 3.72 -2.55
C LEU A 95 3.61 5.21 -2.63
N GLU A 96 3.38 5.77 -3.82
CA GLU A 96 3.01 7.17 -3.97
C GLU A 96 1.63 7.49 -3.40
N GLU A 97 0.62 6.62 -3.58
CA GLU A 97 -0.68 6.83 -2.92
C GLU A 97 -0.53 6.80 -1.40
N ALA A 98 0.22 5.84 -0.86
CA ALA A 98 0.51 5.76 0.56
C ALA A 98 1.26 7.01 1.06
N ALA A 99 2.26 7.47 0.31
CA ALA A 99 3.00 8.69 0.60
C ALA A 99 2.07 9.91 0.61
N ASP A 100 1.22 10.07 -0.41
CA ASP A 100 0.31 11.21 -0.54
C ASP A 100 -0.74 11.27 0.57
N GLY A 101 -1.27 10.11 0.99
CA GLY A 101 -2.29 10.05 2.02
C GLY A 101 -1.77 10.10 3.46
N PHE A 102 -0.62 9.49 3.72
CA PHE A 102 -0.08 9.39 5.08
C PHE A 102 1.01 10.42 5.40
N PHE A 103 1.69 10.96 4.38
CA PHE A 103 2.80 11.90 4.54
C PHE A 103 2.47 13.24 3.83
N ARG A 104 2.12 14.27 4.61
CA ARG A 104 1.81 15.61 4.04
C ARG A 104 3.06 16.28 3.44
N SER A 105 2.91 16.87 2.25
CA SER A 105 3.88 17.63 1.41
C SER A 105 5.26 18.05 1.95
N LYS A 106 5.41 18.52 3.20
CA LYS A 106 6.74 18.79 3.81
C LYS A 106 7.56 17.51 4.05
N SER A 107 6.92 16.40 4.39
CA SER A 107 7.59 15.09 4.44
C SER A 107 7.79 14.47 3.05
N LYS A 108 6.96 14.83 2.05
CA LYS A 108 7.16 14.42 0.65
C LYS A 108 8.46 15.00 0.05
N GLN A 109 8.81 16.25 0.37
CA GLN A 109 10.11 16.84 0.01
C GLN A 109 11.29 16.18 0.72
N ALA A 110 11.15 15.83 2.01
CA ALA A 110 12.19 15.10 2.75
C ALA A 110 12.36 13.65 2.24
N PHE A 111 11.28 13.00 1.82
CA PHE A 111 11.25 11.68 1.21
C PHE A 111 11.93 11.67 -0.18
N GLN A 112 11.69 12.72 -0.99
CA GLN A 112 12.35 12.88 -2.30
C GLN A 112 13.81 13.36 -2.19
N GLN A 113 14.16 14.17 -1.19
CA GLN A 113 15.55 14.65 -1.01
C GLN A 113 16.51 13.60 -0.45
N ARG A 114 16.01 12.57 0.22
CA ARG A 114 16.82 11.45 0.74
C ARG A 114 16.93 10.26 -0.21
N SER A 115 16.29 10.36 -1.38
CA SER A 115 16.32 9.37 -2.47
C SER A 115 17.15 9.84 -3.67
N LYS A 116 18.01 10.86 -3.47
CA LYS A 116 19.07 11.30 -4.37
C LYS A 116 20.41 11.09 -3.68
#